data_AF-A0A0F9II99-F1
#
_entry.id   AF-A0A0F9II99-F1
#
_cell.length_a   1.000
_cell.length_b   1.000
_cell.length_c   1.000
_cell.angle_alpha   90.00
_cell.angle_beta   90.00
_cell.angle_gamma   90.00
#
_symmetry.space_group_name_H-M   'P 1'
#
loop_
_entity.id
_entity.type
_entity.pdbx_description
1 polymer ?
#
loop_
_entity_poly.entity_id
_entity_poly.type
_entity_poly.pdbx_seq_one_letter_code
_entity_poly.pdbx_strand_id
1 'polypeptide(L)'
;MAVGTEMVYRLKDNARLNGVTAQTAGERLEAIRTKHKGRLTPQLVLADAKPKRSPLHSAFEWDDSAAADAYRLDQARYMIRSITVVIENSPVVRAFVHVTQNTDDEKTYTHIVAAMESPQLREQVVADAKAEMVRWRKRYANLKEFKSVFDAIDELD
;
A
#
# COMPACT_ATOMS: atom_id res chain seq x y z
N MET A 1 -2.73 -30.77 4.01
CA MET A 1 -3.69 -29.69 4.30
C MET A 1 -2.88 -28.47 4.69
N ALA A 2 -2.72 -27.52 3.78
CA ALA A 2 -2.03 -26.26 4.09
C ALA A 2 -3.00 -25.40 4.89
N VAL A 3 -2.63 -25.07 6.13
CA VAL A 3 -3.32 -24.06 6.93
C VAL A 3 -3.08 -22.75 6.19
N GLY A 4 -4.07 -22.33 5.38
CA GLY A 4 -4.04 -21.03 4.74
C GLY A 4 -4.05 -19.98 5.85
N THR A 5 -2.95 -19.24 5.99
CA THR A 5 -2.88 -18.11 6.91
C THR A 5 -3.97 -17.12 6.49
N GLU A 6 -5.06 -17.05 7.23
CA GLU A 6 -6.18 -16.17 6.93
C GLU A 6 -5.71 -14.73 7.14
N MET A 7 -5.40 -14.02 6.06
CA MET A 7 -4.95 -12.63 6.14
C MET A 7 -6.13 -11.75 6.55
N VAL A 8 -6.01 -11.12 7.72
CA VAL A 8 -7.00 -10.17 8.21
C VAL A 8 -6.63 -8.77 7.72
N TYR A 9 -7.43 -8.23 6.80
CA TYR A 9 -7.24 -6.88 6.29
C TYR A 9 -8.01 -5.87 7.15
N ARG A 10 -7.38 -4.71 7.36
CA ARG A 10 -7.96 -3.55 8.04
C ARG A 10 -7.73 -2.28 7.24
N LEU A 11 -8.49 -1.24 7.54
CA LEU A 11 -8.17 0.11 7.08
C LEU A 11 -7.16 0.74 8.04
N LYS A 12 -6.24 1.54 7.50
CA LYS A 12 -5.41 2.42 8.31
C LYS A 12 -6.27 3.42 9.10
N ASP A 13 -5.71 3.99 10.16
CA ASP A 13 -6.39 4.98 10.98
C ASP A 13 -6.96 6.13 10.14
N ASN A 14 -8.21 6.49 10.41
CA ASN A 14 -9.01 7.51 9.71
C ASN A 14 -9.31 7.24 8.22
N ALA A 15 -8.95 6.08 7.67
CA ALA A 15 -9.36 5.72 6.31
C ALA A 15 -10.79 5.18 6.27
N ARG A 16 -11.50 5.46 5.17
CA ARG A 16 -12.88 5.01 4.94
C ARG A 16 -13.04 4.59 3.48
N LEU A 17 -13.68 3.45 3.25
CA LEU A 17 -14.13 2.99 1.94
C LEU A 17 -15.65 3.00 1.91
N ASN A 18 -16.22 3.41 0.79
CA ASN A 18 -17.67 3.43 0.61
C ASN A 18 -18.15 2.04 0.20
N GLY A 19 -19.13 1.51 0.93
CA GLY A 19 -19.87 0.31 0.52
C GLY A 19 -19.05 -0.99 0.35
N VAL A 20 -17.81 -1.04 0.85
CA VAL A 20 -16.92 -2.21 0.78
C VAL A 20 -16.14 -2.33 2.10
N THR A 21 -16.04 -3.56 2.63
CA THR A 21 -15.27 -3.83 3.84
C THR A 21 -13.77 -3.87 3.55
N ALA A 22 -12.93 -3.68 4.58
CA ALA A 22 -11.48 -3.82 4.46
C ALA A 22 -11.07 -5.21 3.97
N GLN A 23 -11.74 -6.25 4.48
CA GLN A 23 -11.49 -7.64 4.11
C GLN A 23 -11.80 -7.89 2.63
N THR A 24 -13.01 -7.54 2.19
CA THR A 24 -13.44 -7.71 0.79
C THR A 24 -12.52 -6.96 -0.17
N ALA A 25 -12.16 -5.72 0.19
CA ALA A 25 -11.27 -4.93 -0.65
C ALA A 25 -9.85 -5.53 -0.68
N GLY A 26 -9.29 -5.94 0.45
CA GLY A 26 -7.96 -6.53 0.54
C GLY A 26 -7.84 -7.84 -0.25
N GLU A 27 -8.78 -8.75 -0.07
CA GLU A 27 -8.86 -10.00 -0.82
C GLU A 27 -8.97 -9.76 -2.33
N ARG A 28 -9.78 -8.78 -2.74
CA ARG A 28 -9.93 -8.48 -4.17
C ARG A 28 -8.67 -7.88 -4.76
N LEU A 29 -8.01 -6.95 -4.05
CA LEU A 29 -6.74 -6.38 -4.49
C LEU A 29 -5.67 -7.46 -4.63
N GLU A 30 -5.63 -8.43 -3.71
CA GLU A 30 -4.69 -9.56 -3.77
C GLU A 30 -5.00 -10.50 -4.95
N ALA A 31 -6.28 -10.74 -5.25
CA ALA A 31 -6.69 -11.48 -6.44
C ALA A 31 -6.28 -10.77 -7.74
N ILE A 32 -6.46 -9.44 -7.83
CA ILE A 32 -6.00 -8.63 -8.96
C ILE A 32 -4.47 -8.76 -9.10
N ARG A 33 -3.73 -8.57 -8.01
CA ARG A 33 -2.27 -8.68 -7.99
C ARG A 33 -1.81 -10.04 -8.51
N THR A 34 -2.39 -11.12 -8.00
CA THR A 34 -2.06 -12.51 -8.38
C THR A 34 -2.35 -12.76 -9.86
N LYS A 35 -3.53 -12.34 -10.34
CA LYS A 35 -3.91 -12.44 -11.75
C LYS A 35 -2.93 -11.70 -12.67
N HIS A 36 -2.34 -10.60 -12.19
CA HIS A 36 -1.39 -9.77 -12.93
C HIS A 36 0.07 -10.02 -12.53
N LYS A 37 0.43 -11.26 -12.16
CA LYS A 37 1.80 -11.71 -11.90
C LYS A 37 2.54 -10.87 -10.83
N GLY A 38 1.83 -10.47 -9.79
CA GLY A 38 2.41 -9.71 -8.69
C GLY A 38 2.27 -8.18 -8.81
N ARG A 39 1.75 -7.69 -9.94
CA ARG A 39 1.58 -6.26 -10.22
C ARG A 39 0.19 -5.77 -9.79
N LEU A 40 0.14 -4.71 -8.99
CA LEU A 40 -1.09 -4.01 -8.64
C LEU A 40 -0.94 -2.52 -8.96
N THR A 41 -1.78 -2.01 -9.87
CA THR A 41 -1.79 -0.59 -10.25
C THR A 41 -3.19 0.00 -10.10
N PRO A 42 -3.32 1.32 -9.89
CA PRO A 42 -4.63 1.97 -9.83
C PRO A 42 -5.51 1.72 -11.05
N GLN A 43 -4.92 1.62 -12.23
CA GLN A 43 -5.62 1.32 -13.49
C GLN A 43 -6.22 -0.08 -13.48
N LEU A 44 -5.47 -1.08 -12.97
CA LEU A 44 -5.97 -2.45 -12.84
C LEU A 44 -7.13 -2.53 -11.84
N VAL A 45 -7.03 -1.80 -10.72
CA VAL A 45 -8.11 -1.73 -9.73
C VAL A 45 -9.36 -1.05 -10.30
N LEU A 46 -9.19 0.08 -11.01
CA LEU A 46 -10.30 0.78 -11.64
C LEU A 46 -10.97 -0.08 -12.73
N ALA A 47 -10.19 -0.77 -13.55
CA ALA A 47 -10.70 -1.69 -14.56
C ALA A 47 -11.49 -2.84 -13.91
N ASP A 48 -11.01 -3.37 -12.78
CA ASP A 48 -11.71 -4.41 -12.02
C ASP A 48 -12.99 -3.90 -11.33
N ALA A 49 -13.00 -2.64 -10.86
CA ALA A 49 -14.14 -2.03 -10.18
C ALA A 49 -15.27 -1.59 -11.13
N LYS A 50 -14.97 -1.40 -12.42
CA LYS A 50 -15.93 -0.88 -13.42
C LYS A 50 -17.22 -1.70 -13.58
N PRO A 51 -17.19 -3.04 -13.64
CA PRO A 51 -18.42 -3.82 -13.72
C PRO A 51 -19.25 -3.70 -12.43
N LYS A 52 -20.57 -3.52 -12.55
CA LYS A 52 -21.51 -3.46 -11.39
C LYS A 52 -21.45 -4.69 -10.46
N ARG A 53 -20.98 -5.83 -10.99
CA ARG A 53 -20.81 -7.08 -10.23
C ARG A 53 -19.49 -7.14 -9.46
N SER A 54 -18.59 -6.18 -9.69
CA SER A 54 -17.32 -6.13 -8.97
C SER A 54 -17.60 -5.82 -7.50
N PRO A 55 -16.98 -6.55 -6.56
CA PRO A 55 -17.11 -6.22 -5.14
C PRO A 55 -16.51 -4.86 -4.79
N LEU A 56 -15.68 -4.27 -5.67
CA LEU A 56 -15.13 -2.93 -5.50
C LEU A 56 -16.02 -1.83 -6.07
N HIS A 57 -17.08 -2.15 -6.81
CA HIS A 57 -17.83 -1.18 -7.60
C HIS A 57 -18.39 -0.01 -6.76
N SER A 58 -18.92 -0.32 -5.58
CA SER A 58 -19.52 0.65 -4.65
C SER A 58 -18.51 1.59 -3.99
N ALA A 59 -17.21 1.28 -4.05
CA ALA A 59 -16.16 2.13 -3.51
C ALA A 59 -15.77 3.30 -4.44
N PHE A 60 -16.31 3.33 -5.66
CA PHE A 60 -15.98 4.33 -6.68
C PHE A 60 -17.18 5.20 -7.02
N GLU A 61 -16.89 6.42 -7.46
CA GLU A 61 -17.89 7.34 -7.98
C GLU A 61 -18.00 7.20 -9.50
N TRP A 62 -19.20 6.91 -9.98
CA TRP A 62 -19.48 6.61 -11.40
C TRP A 62 -20.25 7.71 -12.11
N ASP A 63 -20.48 8.85 -11.48
CA ASP A 63 -21.06 10.01 -12.17
C ASP A 63 -20.01 10.59 -13.16
N ASP A 64 -20.43 10.84 -14.40
CA ASP A 64 -19.55 11.16 -15.52
C ASP A 64 -19.45 12.68 -15.70
N SER A 65 -18.45 13.28 -15.04
CA SER A 65 -17.99 14.66 -15.28
C SER A 65 -16.63 14.68 -15.98
N ALA A 66 -16.22 15.84 -16.52
CA ALA A 66 -14.95 15.98 -17.25
C ALA A 66 -13.68 15.60 -16.43
N ALA A 67 -13.78 15.52 -15.10
CA ALA A 67 -12.69 15.12 -14.20
C ALA A 67 -12.82 13.69 -13.63
N ALA A 68 -13.81 12.91 -14.10
CA ALA A 68 -14.20 11.66 -13.44
C ALA A 68 -13.11 10.58 -13.48
N ASP A 69 -12.35 10.45 -14.57
CA ASP A 69 -11.33 9.41 -14.68
C ASP A 69 -10.11 9.64 -13.78
N ALA A 70 -9.65 10.90 -13.67
CA ALA A 70 -8.58 11.26 -12.75
C ALA A 70 -9.00 11.04 -11.28
N TYR A 71 -10.24 11.43 -10.95
CA TYR A 71 -10.81 11.23 -9.62
C TYR A 71 -10.93 9.75 -9.26
N ARG A 72 -11.42 8.91 -10.17
CA ARG A 72 -11.50 7.45 -9.98
C ARG A 72 -10.13 6.81 -9.81
N LEU A 73 -9.12 7.26 -10.56
CA LEU A 73 -7.74 6.80 -10.35
C LEU A 73 -7.22 7.19 -8.97
N ASP A 74 -7.57 8.37 -8.47
CA ASP A 74 -7.24 8.77 -7.09
C ASP A 74 -7.98 7.95 -6.04
N GLN A 75 -9.25 7.59 -6.27
CA GLN A 75 -9.99 6.64 -5.42
C GLN A 75 -9.30 5.26 -5.40
N ALA A 76 -8.83 4.77 -6.54
CA ALA A 76 -8.06 3.52 -6.61
C ALA A 76 -6.73 3.61 -5.85
N ARG A 77 -5.96 4.70 -6.04
CA ARG A 77 -4.73 4.97 -5.28
C ARG A 77 -5.01 5.03 -3.78
N TYR A 78 -6.09 5.71 -3.40
CA TYR A 78 -6.52 5.84 -2.02
C TYR A 78 -6.85 4.48 -1.40
N MET A 79 -7.58 3.63 -2.11
CA MET A 79 -7.91 2.28 -1.65
C MET A 79 -6.63 1.45 -1.42
N ILE A 80 -5.74 1.37 -2.41
CA ILE A 80 -4.50 0.60 -2.32
C ILE A 80 -3.67 1.03 -1.10
N ARG A 81 -3.51 2.35 -0.88
CA ARG A 81 -2.71 2.88 0.25
C ARG A 81 -3.42 2.86 1.60
N SER A 82 -4.70 2.49 1.65
CA SER A 82 -5.51 2.53 2.88
C SER A 82 -5.71 1.15 3.49
N ILE A 83 -5.46 0.08 2.74
CA ILE A 83 -5.58 -1.29 3.23
C ILE A 83 -4.26 -1.74 3.88
N THR A 84 -4.39 -2.24 5.11
CA THR A 84 -3.33 -2.79 5.97
C THR A 84 -3.61 -4.25 6.28
N VAL A 85 -2.58 -5.06 6.54
CA VAL A 85 -2.72 -6.46 6.98
C VAL A 85 -2.32 -6.58 8.43
N VAL A 86 -3.10 -7.33 9.20
CA VAL A 86 -2.73 -7.78 10.54
C VAL A 86 -2.12 -9.17 10.41
N ILE A 87 -0.84 -9.28 10.76
CA ILE A 87 -0.16 -10.55 10.95
C ILE A 87 -0.15 -10.78 12.47
N GLU A 88 -0.67 -11.90 12.96
CA GLU A 88 -0.70 -12.19 14.40
C GLU A 88 0.69 -12.02 15.03
N ASN A 89 0.76 -11.30 16.16
CA ASN A 89 1.97 -10.89 16.89
C ASN A 89 2.89 -9.87 16.18
N SER A 90 2.39 -9.10 15.20
CA SER A 90 3.13 -7.98 14.60
C SER A 90 2.34 -6.66 14.61
N PRO A 91 3.01 -5.49 14.66
CA PRO A 91 2.35 -4.21 14.47
C PRO A 91 1.64 -4.16 13.11
N VAL A 92 0.51 -3.44 13.03
CA VAL A 92 -0.25 -3.27 11.80
C VAL A 92 0.62 -2.59 10.75
N VAL A 93 0.92 -3.29 9.65
CA VAL A 93 1.73 -2.77 8.54
C VAL A 93 0.87 -2.57 7.29
N ARG A 94 1.26 -1.63 6.44
CA ARG A 94 0.63 -1.44 5.12
C ARG A 94 0.68 -2.76 4.34
N ALA A 95 -0.47 -3.17 3.79
CA ALA A 95 -0.57 -4.43 3.05
C ALA A 95 0.25 -4.38 1.76
N PHE A 96 0.25 -3.19 1.12
CA PHE A 96 0.96 -2.96 -0.12
C PHE A 96 2.04 -1.89 0.06
N VAL A 97 3.24 -2.22 -0.41
CA VAL A 97 4.39 -1.33 -0.47
C VAL A 97 4.70 -0.99 -1.91
N HIS A 98 5.20 0.22 -2.11
CA HIS A 98 5.61 0.70 -3.41
C HIS A 98 7.06 0.24 -3.66
N VAL A 99 7.31 -0.41 -4.78
CA VAL A 99 8.62 -0.91 -5.20
C VAL A 99 8.81 -0.72 -6.69
N THR A 100 10.05 -0.75 -7.15
CA THR A 100 10.39 -0.80 -8.57
C THR A 100 10.65 -2.25 -8.97
N GLN A 101 9.88 -2.76 -9.94
CA GLN A 101 10.07 -4.11 -10.49
C GLN A 101 10.62 -4.02 -11.92
N ASN A 102 11.64 -4.83 -12.21
CA ASN A 102 12.40 -4.88 -13.48
C ASN A 102 13.25 -3.62 -13.76
N THR A 103 14.08 -3.72 -14.79
CA THR A 103 15.05 -2.69 -15.24
C THR A 103 14.40 -1.44 -15.87
N ASP A 104 13.10 -1.46 -16.14
CA ASP A 104 12.38 -0.35 -16.79
C ASP A 104 11.94 0.76 -15.82
N ASP A 105 12.47 0.77 -14.58
CA ASP A 105 12.15 1.73 -13.52
C ASP A 105 10.63 1.87 -13.22
N GLU A 106 9.84 0.84 -13.54
CA GLU A 106 8.40 0.90 -13.36
C GLU A 106 8.02 0.71 -11.89
N LYS A 107 7.50 1.80 -11.34
CA LYS A 107 6.94 1.91 -9.99
C LYS A 107 5.63 1.12 -9.87
N THR A 108 5.62 0.07 -9.06
CA THR A 108 4.46 -0.79 -8.81
C THR A 108 4.21 -1.00 -7.32
N TYR A 109 2.97 -1.33 -6.95
CA TYR A 109 2.66 -1.82 -5.62
C TYR A 109 2.81 -3.35 -5.56
N THR A 110 3.35 -3.85 -4.45
CA THR A 110 3.45 -5.28 -4.14
C THR A 110 3.05 -5.53 -2.69
N HIS A 111 2.66 -6.76 -2.35
CA HIS A 111 2.31 -7.14 -0.99
C HIS A 111 3.55 -7.09 -0.07
N ILE A 112 3.42 -6.58 1.16
CA ILE A 112 4.53 -6.46 2.10
C ILE A 112 5.21 -7.80 2.39
N VAL A 113 4.44 -8.88 2.58
CA VAL A 113 5.02 -10.22 2.83
C VAL A 113 5.87 -10.66 1.64
N ALA A 114 5.37 -10.48 0.41
CA ALA A 114 6.11 -10.83 -0.80
C ALA A 114 7.35 -9.95 -1.03
N ALA A 115 7.26 -8.65 -0.73
CA ALA A 115 8.42 -7.75 -0.77
C ALA A 115 9.48 -8.17 0.25
N MET A 116 9.05 -8.51 1.47
CA MET A 116 9.96 -8.94 2.50
C MET A 116 10.59 -10.30 2.18
N GLU A 117 9.93 -11.21 1.48
CA GLU A 117 10.54 -12.49 1.07
C GLU A 117 11.63 -12.35 -0.02
N SER A 118 11.55 -11.32 -0.87
CA SER A 118 12.55 -11.04 -1.90
C SER A 118 13.70 -10.17 -1.35
N PRO A 119 14.97 -10.60 -1.43
CA PRO A 119 16.11 -9.79 -0.97
C PRO A 119 16.18 -8.41 -1.64
N GLN A 120 15.94 -8.36 -2.95
CA GLN A 120 16.01 -7.13 -3.75
C GLN A 120 14.89 -6.15 -3.40
N LEU A 121 13.65 -6.64 -3.26
CA LEU A 121 12.52 -5.78 -2.90
C LEU A 121 12.60 -5.35 -1.43
N ARG A 122 13.07 -6.23 -0.54
CA ARG A 122 13.33 -5.91 0.86
C ARG A 122 14.33 -4.76 1.00
N GLU A 123 15.41 -4.79 0.22
CA GLU A 123 16.41 -3.71 0.21
C GLU A 123 15.78 -2.36 -0.18
N GLN A 124 14.94 -2.33 -1.21
CA GLN A 124 14.22 -1.11 -1.60
C GLN A 124 13.30 -0.60 -0.49
N VAL A 125 12.52 -1.49 0.14
CA VAL A 125 11.62 -1.12 1.24
C VAL A 125 12.39 -0.54 2.43
N VAL A 126 13.54 -1.13 2.77
CA VAL A 126 14.41 -0.64 3.85
C VAL A 126 15.09 0.68 3.48
N ALA A 127 15.57 0.82 2.25
CA ALA A 127 16.20 2.05 1.76
C ALA A 127 15.20 3.23 1.75
N ASP A 128 13.97 2.98 1.32
CA ASP A 128 12.90 3.98 1.37
C ASP A 128 12.60 4.43 2.81
N ALA A 129 12.53 3.47 3.75
CA ALA A 129 12.34 3.76 5.17
C ALA A 129 13.51 4.57 5.76
N LYS A 130 14.76 4.23 5.43
CA LYS A 130 15.93 5.03 5.81
C LYS A 130 15.84 6.46 5.27
N ALA A 131 15.52 6.61 3.99
CA ALA A 131 15.37 7.93 3.38
C ALA A 131 14.24 8.75 4.03
N GLU A 132 13.15 8.11 4.48
CA GLU A 132 12.11 8.76 5.27
C GLU A 132 12.63 9.24 6.63
N MET A 133 13.41 8.43 7.35
CA MET A 133 14.03 8.83 8.62
C MET A 133 14.94 10.05 8.46
N VAL A 134 15.80 10.05 7.44
CA VAL A 134 16.68 11.19 7.14
C VAL A 134 15.88 12.45 6.81
N ARG A 135 14.82 12.33 6.02
CA ARG A 135 13.92 13.46 5.71
C ARG A 135 13.21 13.98 6.95
N TRP A 136 12.77 13.10 7.84
CA TRP A 136 12.13 13.45 9.11
C TRP A 136 13.11 14.19 10.03
N ARG A 137 14.31 13.64 10.20
CA ARG A 137 15.40 14.28 10.97
C ARG A 137 15.72 15.67 10.44
N LYS A 138 15.87 15.83 9.12
CA LYS A 138 16.10 17.14 8.48
C LYS A 138 14.95 18.13 8.72
N ARG A 139 13.70 17.66 8.66
CA ARG A 139 12.51 18.51 8.85
C ARG A 139 12.42 19.10 10.26
N TYR A 140 12.84 18.34 11.28
CA TYR A 140 12.72 18.72 12.68
C TYR A 140 14.05 19.08 13.35
N ALA A 141 15.11 19.29 12.58
CA ALA A 141 16.47 19.51 13.07
C ALA A 141 16.60 20.69 14.06
N ASN A 142 15.63 21.61 14.09
CA ASN A 142 15.59 22.75 14.99
C ASN A 142 15.03 22.43 16.40
N LEU A 143 14.40 21.26 16.59
CA LEU A 143 13.80 20.85 17.87
C LEU A 143 14.83 20.10 18.72
N LYS A 144 15.29 20.72 19.80
CA LYS A 144 16.33 20.18 20.68
C LYS A 144 15.85 18.96 21.47
N GLU A 145 14.54 18.84 21.65
CA GLU A 145 13.83 17.76 22.33
C GLU A 145 14.08 16.40 21.68
N PHE A 146 14.40 16.38 20.38
CA PHE A 146 14.67 15.14 19.64
C PHE A 146 16.16 14.82 19.50
N LYS A 147 17.06 15.49 20.23
CA LYS A 147 18.52 15.28 20.10
C LYS A 147 18.91 13.80 20.18
N SER A 148 18.44 13.07 21.18
CA SER A 148 18.78 11.64 21.33
C SER A 148 18.25 10.77 20.18
N VAL A 149 17.11 11.15 19.59
CA VAL A 149 16.55 10.47 18.41
C VAL A 149 17.38 10.78 17.17
N PHE A 150 17.84 12.02 17.01
CA PHE A 150 18.71 12.40 15.88
C PHE A 150 20.07 11.72 15.96
N ASP A 151 20.67 11.65 17.14
CA ASP A 151 21.94 10.94 17.34
C ASP A 151 21.79 9.45 16.93
N ALA A 152 20.70 8.79 17.33
CA ALA A 152 20.42 7.41 16.93
C ALA A 152 20.14 7.22 15.42
N ILE A 153 19.52 8.21 14.77
CA ILE A 153 19.29 8.16 13.31
C ILE A 153 20.62 8.34 12.56
N ASP A 154 21.46 9.26 13.01
CA ASP A 154 22.75 9.56 12.37
C ASP A 154 23.75 8.37 12.50
N GLU A 155 23.56 7.45 13.45
CA GLU A 155 24.33 6.18 13.56
C GLU A 155 23.89 5.09 12.56
N LEU A 156 22.70 5.22 11.97
CA LEU A 156 22.11 4.23 11.05
C LEU A 156 22.36 4.54 9.56
N ASP A 157 22.82 5.77 9.26
CA ASP A 157 23.24 6.24 7.94
C ASP A 157 24.68 5.82 7.62
#